data_AF-A0A532U0U2-F1
#
_entry.id   AF-A0A532U0U2-F1
#
_cell.length_a   1.000
_cell.length_b   1.000
_cell.length_c   1.000
_cell.angle_alpha   90.00
_cell.angle_beta   90.00
_cell.angle_gamma   90.00
#
_symmetry.space_group_name_H-M   'P 1'
#
loop_
_entity.id
_entity.type
_entity.pdbx_description
1 polymer ?
#
loop_
_entity_poly.entity_id
_entity_poly.type
_entity_poly.pdbx_seq_one_letter_code
_entity_poly.pdbx_strand_id
1 'polypeptide(L)'
;MGYTPELRQWIKKVEETRPRRLERKARGEEFPSLTLAEREERLRAYHPDYQAESRREIRVGPNKGYAVYHKIVDLLEAKSRIDPDTIDLSKIAYETDVLVIGGGGAGTAAALLAQEHGAKVIIANKLRHGDANTMMAEGGIQAAERVGKDSPFYHYLDTMGGGHFKNIPQLVYRLVTDAPTVIQWLEGLGVMLDKNPDGSFQLVHLGGTSRKRVHFASDITGAEIMRTLRDEAMNRAEDIRVLEFVPVIELVLNEHGHCAGTLLYNLETEEYFAIKA
;
A
#
# COMPACT_ATOMS: atom_id res chain seq x y z
N MET A 1 13.33 -14.88 -18.15
CA MET A 1 12.83 -16.27 -18.31
C MET A 1 12.02 -16.37 -19.59
N GLY A 2 12.20 -17.43 -20.39
CA GLY A 2 11.38 -17.65 -21.59
C GLY A 2 10.03 -18.30 -21.27
N TYR A 3 9.10 -18.25 -22.21
CA TYR A 3 7.79 -18.91 -22.09
C TYR A 3 7.91 -20.42 -21.87
N THR A 4 7.05 -20.98 -20.99
CA THR A 4 6.97 -22.43 -20.72
C THR A 4 6.55 -23.21 -21.97
N PRO A 5 6.81 -24.53 -22.05
CA PRO A 5 6.36 -25.36 -23.16
C PRO A 5 4.86 -25.25 -23.44
N GLU A 6 4.03 -25.24 -22.40
CA GLU A 6 2.57 -25.12 -22.50
C GLU A 6 2.19 -23.76 -23.09
N LEU A 7 2.81 -22.69 -22.59
CA LEU A 7 2.52 -21.34 -23.07
C LEU A 7 2.94 -21.18 -24.54
N ARG A 8 4.05 -21.81 -24.96
CA ARG A 8 4.46 -21.86 -26.38
C ARG A 8 3.43 -22.60 -27.24
N GLN A 9 2.82 -23.68 -26.75
CA GLN A 9 1.74 -24.37 -27.47
C GLN A 9 0.50 -23.47 -27.62
N TRP A 10 0.13 -22.73 -26.58
CA TRP A 10 -0.96 -21.76 -26.66
C TRP A 10 -0.65 -20.61 -27.62
N ILE A 11 0.58 -20.08 -27.60
CA ILE A 11 1.03 -19.06 -28.55
C ILE A 11 0.86 -19.55 -29.99
N LYS A 12 1.31 -20.78 -30.30
CA LYS A 12 1.13 -21.38 -31.64
C LYS A 12 -0.35 -21.43 -32.06
N LYS A 13 -1.25 -21.87 -31.18
CA LYS A 13 -2.71 -21.86 -31.47
C LYS A 13 -3.25 -20.44 -31.73
N VAL A 14 -2.77 -19.45 -30.99
CA VAL A 14 -3.13 -18.04 -31.20
C VAL A 14 -2.58 -17.53 -32.54
N GLU A 15 -1.36 -17.91 -32.92
CA GLU A 15 -0.74 -17.56 -34.19
C GLU A 15 -1.45 -18.22 -35.38
N GLU A 16 -1.78 -19.51 -35.29
CA GLU A 16 -2.54 -20.26 -36.30
C GLU A 16 -3.90 -19.59 -36.61
N THR A 17 -4.54 -19.00 -35.61
CA THR A 17 -5.82 -18.29 -35.79
C THR A 17 -5.68 -16.85 -36.27
N ARG A 18 -4.46 -16.32 -36.42
CA ARG A 18 -4.21 -14.91 -36.80
C ARG A 18 -4.75 -14.53 -38.17
N PRO A 19 -4.53 -15.28 -39.28
CA PRO A 19 -5.05 -14.92 -40.59
C PRO A 19 -6.58 -14.78 -40.58
N ARG A 20 -7.28 -15.77 -40.01
CA ARG A 20 -8.74 -15.76 -39.86
C ARG A 20 -9.25 -14.56 -39.06
N ARG A 21 -8.56 -14.18 -37.98
CA ARG A 21 -8.94 -13.01 -37.15
C ARG A 21 -8.74 -11.70 -37.90
N LEU A 22 -7.66 -11.57 -38.68
CA LEU A 22 -7.42 -10.39 -39.50
C LEU A 22 -8.46 -10.25 -40.62
N GLU A 23 -8.82 -11.34 -41.30
CA GLU A 23 -9.88 -11.34 -42.30
C GLU A 23 -11.25 -10.99 -41.72
N ARG A 24 -11.62 -11.57 -40.57
CA ARG A 24 -12.85 -11.22 -39.85
C ARG A 24 -12.89 -9.73 -39.51
N LYS A 25 -11.78 -9.18 -39.00
CA LYS A 25 -11.65 -7.75 -38.72
C LYS A 25 -11.80 -6.90 -39.99
N ALA A 26 -11.19 -7.31 -41.10
CA ALA A 26 -11.32 -6.60 -42.39
C ALA A 26 -12.77 -6.58 -42.90
N ARG A 27 -13.56 -7.60 -42.58
CA ARG A 27 -15.01 -7.65 -42.86
C ARG A 27 -15.89 -6.97 -41.81
N GLY A 28 -15.31 -6.38 -40.75
CA GLY A 28 -16.04 -5.80 -39.63
C GLY A 28 -16.71 -6.83 -38.70
N GLU A 29 -16.39 -8.12 -38.85
CA GLU A 29 -16.92 -9.24 -38.04
C GLU A 29 -16.15 -9.39 -36.72
N GLU A 30 -16.11 -8.32 -35.92
CA GLU A 30 -15.54 -8.36 -34.57
C GLU A 30 -16.55 -8.93 -33.56
N PHE A 31 -16.04 -9.46 -32.45
CA PHE A 31 -16.90 -9.74 -31.31
C PHE A 31 -17.37 -8.41 -30.74
N PRO A 32 -18.68 -8.14 -30.66
CA PRO A 32 -19.16 -6.91 -30.07
C PRO A 32 -18.69 -6.85 -28.61
N SER A 33 -18.30 -5.64 -28.17
CA SER A 33 -18.12 -5.42 -26.75
C SER A 33 -19.45 -5.68 -26.05
N LEU A 34 -19.42 -6.44 -24.96
CA LEU A 34 -20.59 -6.59 -24.10
C LEU A 34 -21.07 -5.19 -23.69
N THR A 35 -22.38 -4.97 -23.83
CA THR A 35 -23.09 -3.84 -23.23
C THR A 35 -22.91 -3.87 -21.71
N LEU A 36 -23.16 -2.75 -21.03
CA LEU A 36 -23.07 -2.72 -19.56
C LEU A 36 -23.99 -3.75 -18.91
N ALA A 37 -25.20 -3.93 -19.47
CA ALA A 37 -26.16 -4.94 -18.99
C ALA A 37 -25.62 -6.37 -19.15
N GLU A 38 -25.07 -6.72 -20.32
CA GLU A 38 -24.51 -8.06 -20.54
C GLU A 38 -23.27 -8.31 -19.67
N ARG A 39 -22.44 -7.29 -19.42
CA ARG A 39 -21.32 -7.41 -18.48
C ARG A 39 -21.83 -7.71 -17.08
N GLU A 40 -22.84 -6.98 -16.62
CA GLU A 40 -23.43 -7.16 -15.30
C GLU A 40 -24.08 -8.53 -15.15
N GLU A 41 -24.79 -9.02 -16.18
CA GLU A 41 -25.34 -10.38 -16.21
C GLU A 41 -24.23 -11.43 -16.08
N ARG A 42 -23.15 -11.31 -16.85
CA ARG A 42 -22.00 -12.22 -16.78
C ARG A 42 -21.33 -12.18 -15.41
N LEU A 43 -21.18 -10.99 -14.83
CA LEU A 43 -20.61 -10.83 -13.50
C LEU A 43 -21.51 -11.49 -12.44
N ARG A 44 -22.82 -11.26 -12.46
CA ARG A 44 -23.74 -11.93 -11.52
C ARG A 44 -23.77 -13.45 -11.68
N ALA A 45 -23.64 -13.95 -12.91
CA ALA A 45 -23.71 -15.38 -13.20
C ALA A 45 -22.43 -16.15 -12.83
N TYR A 46 -21.25 -15.55 -13.00
CA TYR A 46 -19.97 -16.27 -12.90
C TYR A 46 -18.95 -15.61 -11.97
N HIS A 47 -19.16 -14.33 -11.63
CA HIS A 47 -18.36 -13.48 -10.76
C HIS A 47 -18.46 -13.85 -9.27
N PRO A 48 -17.50 -14.48 -8.57
CA PRO A 48 -17.69 -14.78 -7.13
C PRO A 48 -18.04 -13.53 -6.30
N ASP A 49 -17.41 -12.40 -6.62
CA ASP A 49 -17.65 -11.08 -6.04
C ASP A 49 -19.08 -10.53 -6.20
N TYR A 50 -19.83 -11.02 -7.19
CA TYR A 50 -21.19 -10.57 -7.50
C TYR A 50 -22.27 -11.54 -7.02
N GLN A 51 -21.86 -12.67 -6.43
CA GLN A 51 -22.74 -13.60 -5.75
C GLN A 51 -23.10 -13.07 -4.37
N ALA A 52 -24.39 -12.91 -4.08
CA ALA A 52 -24.85 -12.32 -2.82
C ALA A 52 -24.41 -13.15 -1.60
N GLU A 53 -24.34 -14.46 -1.76
CA GLU A 53 -23.90 -15.43 -0.76
C GLU A 53 -22.40 -15.40 -0.47
N SER A 54 -21.58 -14.75 -1.30
CA SER A 54 -20.12 -14.73 -1.10
C SER A 54 -19.67 -13.71 -0.04
N ARG A 55 -20.59 -12.86 0.42
CA ARG A 55 -20.32 -11.77 1.36
C ARG A 55 -21.24 -11.82 2.57
N ARG A 56 -20.73 -11.37 3.73
CA ARG A 56 -21.52 -11.12 4.94
C ARG A 56 -21.13 -9.77 5.55
N GLU A 57 -22.05 -9.19 6.31
CA GLU A 57 -21.79 -7.94 7.00
C GLU A 57 -20.84 -8.15 8.19
N ILE A 58 -19.94 -7.19 8.37
CA ILE A 58 -19.13 -7.06 9.59
C ILE A 58 -20.03 -6.58 10.72
N ARG A 59 -19.96 -7.23 11.89
CA ARG A 59 -20.84 -6.95 13.04
C ARG A 59 -20.25 -6.00 14.07
N VAL A 60 -18.94 -5.77 14.03
CA VAL A 60 -18.17 -5.02 15.04
C VAL A 60 -17.26 -3.96 14.40
N GLY A 61 -16.81 -3.01 15.20
CA GLY A 61 -15.82 -2.00 14.79
C GLY A 61 -16.34 -0.91 13.85
N PRO A 62 -15.45 -0.01 13.39
CA PRO A 62 -15.80 1.15 12.56
C PRO A 62 -16.45 0.82 11.21
N ASN A 63 -16.17 -0.39 10.68
CA ASN A 63 -16.69 -0.88 9.40
C ASN A 63 -17.95 -1.74 9.57
N LYS A 64 -18.61 -1.70 10.72
CA LYS A 64 -19.87 -2.42 10.95
C LYS A 64 -20.89 -2.11 9.84
N GLY A 65 -21.53 -3.15 9.32
CA GLY A 65 -22.50 -3.08 8.22
C GLY A 65 -21.89 -3.14 6.81
N TYR A 66 -20.56 -3.14 6.69
CA TYR A 66 -19.91 -3.34 5.39
C TYR A 66 -19.97 -4.83 5.03
N ALA A 67 -20.49 -5.14 3.84
CA ALA A 67 -20.54 -6.50 3.31
C ALA A 67 -19.24 -6.85 2.57
N VAL A 68 -18.46 -7.78 3.13
CA VAL A 68 -17.20 -8.27 2.57
C VAL A 68 -17.15 -9.80 2.60
N TYR A 69 -16.10 -10.41 2.02
CA TYR A 69 -15.97 -11.87 1.98
C TYR A 69 -15.98 -12.49 3.37
N HIS A 70 -16.62 -13.65 3.50
CA HIS A 70 -16.74 -14.41 4.75
C HIS A 70 -15.42 -14.53 5.50
N LYS A 71 -14.33 -14.92 4.81
CA LYS A 71 -13.00 -15.06 5.43
C LYS A 71 -12.44 -13.76 6.02
N ILE A 72 -12.74 -12.62 5.40
CA ILE A 72 -12.30 -11.32 5.94
C ILE A 72 -13.12 -10.99 7.18
N VAL A 73 -14.42 -11.28 7.17
CA VAL A 73 -15.25 -11.10 8.37
C VAL A 73 -14.82 -12.05 9.49
N ASP A 74 -14.48 -13.31 9.18
CA ASP A 74 -13.95 -14.26 10.16
C ASP A 74 -12.67 -13.74 10.82
N LEU A 75 -11.77 -13.09 10.06
CA LEU A 75 -10.55 -12.50 10.57
C LEU A 75 -10.80 -11.25 11.41
N LEU A 76 -11.70 -10.36 10.98
CA LEU A 76 -12.01 -9.12 11.68
C LEU A 76 -12.82 -9.34 12.96
N GLU A 77 -13.62 -10.41 13.01
CA GLU A 77 -14.42 -10.82 14.18
C GLU A 77 -13.74 -11.89 15.02
N ALA A 78 -12.49 -12.26 14.70
CA ALA A 78 -11.74 -13.24 15.45
C ALA A 78 -11.52 -12.76 16.88
N LYS A 79 -11.62 -13.69 17.83
CA LYS A 79 -11.21 -13.42 19.21
C LYS A 79 -9.71 -13.27 19.29
N SER A 80 -9.25 -12.52 20.29
CA SER A 80 -7.83 -12.44 20.62
C SER A 80 -7.21 -13.82 20.76
N ARG A 81 -5.93 -13.94 20.39
CA ARG A 81 -5.15 -15.17 20.56
C ARG A 81 -4.64 -15.35 21.99
N ILE A 82 -4.79 -14.31 22.82
CA ILE A 82 -4.38 -14.30 24.22
C ILE A 82 -5.57 -14.26 25.16
N ASP A 83 -5.35 -14.69 26.39
CA ASP A 83 -6.27 -14.46 27.50
C ASP A 83 -5.87 -13.14 28.19
N PRO A 84 -6.67 -12.06 28.08
CA PRO A 84 -6.35 -10.77 28.69
C PRO A 84 -6.09 -10.85 30.20
N ASP A 85 -6.75 -11.77 30.91
CA ASP A 85 -6.61 -11.92 32.37
C ASP A 85 -5.23 -12.46 32.79
N THR A 86 -4.46 -13.00 31.84
CA THR A 86 -3.11 -13.54 32.07
C THR A 86 -1.99 -12.52 31.81
N ILE A 87 -2.33 -11.33 31.29
CA ILE A 87 -1.35 -10.32 30.89
C ILE A 87 -1.14 -9.29 31.99
N ASP A 88 0.09 -9.20 32.50
CA ASP A 88 0.50 -8.19 33.46
C ASP A 88 0.97 -6.90 32.75
N LEU A 89 0.04 -5.96 32.58
CA LEU A 89 0.31 -4.66 31.96
C LEU A 89 1.13 -3.70 32.83
N SER A 90 1.47 -4.06 34.08
CA SER A 90 2.36 -3.23 34.91
C SER A 90 3.83 -3.35 34.49
N LYS A 91 4.18 -4.40 33.73
CA LYS A 91 5.53 -4.65 33.24
C LYS A 91 5.68 -4.12 31.82
N ILE A 92 6.15 -2.88 31.74
CA ILE A 92 6.45 -2.21 30.46
C ILE A 92 7.91 -2.48 30.08
N ALA A 93 8.13 -3.10 28.92
CA ALA A 93 9.47 -3.38 28.42
C ALA A 93 10.09 -2.16 27.73
N TYR A 94 9.26 -1.36 27.04
CA TYR A 94 9.70 -0.13 26.39
C TYR A 94 8.65 0.99 26.53
N GLU A 95 9.14 2.22 26.58
CA GLU A 95 8.34 3.45 26.52
C GLU A 95 8.90 4.34 25.42
N THR A 96 8.03 4.98 24.65
CA THR A 96 8.39 5.82 23.51
C THR A 96 7.36 6.93 23.33
N ASP A 97 7.73 8.01 22.64
CA ASP A 97 6.77 9.08 22.33
C ASP A 97 5.83 8.67 21.18
N VAL A 98 6.35 7.89 20.22
CA VAL A 98 5.59 7.40 19.06
C VAL A 98 5.91 5.93 18.81
N LEU A 99 4.88 5.09 18.84
CA LEU A 99 4.97 3.71 18.39
C LEU A 99 4.41 3.57 16.96
N VAL A 100 5.25 3.14 16.03
CA VAL A 100 4.87 2.81 14.66
C VAL A 100 4.72 1.30 14.51
N ILE A 101 3.54 0.86 14.05
CA ILE A 101 3.28 -0.56 13.79
C ILE A 101 3.49 -0.84 12.29
N GLY A 102 4.61 -1.47 11.96
CA GLY A 102 4.99 -1.87 10.61
C GLY A 102 6.18 -1.08 10.04
N GLY A 103 7.24 -1.80 9.65
CA GLY A 103 8.47 -1.26 9.07
C GLY A 103 8.48 -1.18 7.54
N GLY A 104 7.34 -0.89 6.91
CA GLY A 104 7.25 -0.63 5.47
C GLY A 104 7.54 0.83 5.12
N GLY A 105 7.34 1.22 3.86
CA GLY A 105 7.62 2.60 3.41
C GLY A 105 6.84 3.66 4.21
N ALA A 106 5.54 3.46 4.44
CA ALA A 106 4.72 4.40 5.19
C ALA A 106 5.13 4.50 6.67
N GLY A 107 5.35 3.38 7.35
CA GLY A 107 5.74 3.37 8.76
C GLY A 107 7.14 3.95 8.98
N THR A 108 8.10 3.59 8.12
CA THR A 108 9.46 4.13 8.20
C THR A 108 9.49 5.63 7.89
N ALA A 109 8.71 6.09 6.92
CA ALA A 109 8.57 7.53 6.65
C ALA A 109 7.92 8.27 7.82
N ALA A 110 6.89 7.71 8.45
CA ALA A 110 6.27 8.28 9.64
C ALA A 110 7.26 8.37 10.81
N ALA A 111 8.08 7.34 11.02
CA ALA A 111 9.11 7.32 12.05
C ALA A 111 10.17 8.40 11.83
N LEU A 112 10.67 8.53 10.59
CA LEU A 112 11.63 9.57 10.22
C LEU A 112 11.04 10.97 10.44
N LEU A 113 9.84 11.24 9.94
CA LEU A 113 9.19 12.54 10.13
C LEU A 113 8.92 12.85 11.60
N ALA A 114 8.50 11.86 12.41
CA ALA A 114 8.30 12.05 13.84
C ALA A 114 9.63 12.38 14.55
N GLN A 115 10.70 11.67 14.21
CA GLN A 115 12.04 11.92 14.75
C GLN A 115 12.59 13.30 14.34
N GLU A 116 12.37 13.73 13.09
CA GLU A 116 12.74 15.08 12.63
C GLU A 116 12.04 16.19 13.44
N HIS A 117 10.90 15.88 14.07
CA HIS A 117 10.17 16.76 14.98
C HIS A 117 10.50 16.51 16.47
N GLY A 118 11.54 15.72 16.76
CA GLY A 118 12.10 15.52 18.10
C GLY A 118 11.48 14.38 18.92
N ALA A 119 10.62 13.55 18.32
CA ALA A 119 10.05 12.40 19.01
C ALA A 119 11.02 11.21 19.04
N LYS A 120 11.07 10.48 20.16
CA LYS A 120 11.63 9.13 20.18
C LYS A 120 10.62 8.16 19.61
N VAL A 121 11.07 7.28 18.72
CA VAL A 121 10.21 6.39 17.96
C VAL A 121 10.63 4.93 18.17
N ILE A 122 9.65 4.06 18.37
CA ILE A 122 9.82 2.62 18.20
C ILE A 122 9.04 2.17 16.98
N ILE A 123 9.67 1.43 16.08
CA ILE A 123 9.00 0.71 14.99
C ILE A 123 8.89 -0.76 15.39
N ALA A 124 7.67 -1.25 15.64
CA ALA A 124 7.39 -2.67 15.85
C ALA A 124 7.06 -3.35 14.51
N ASN A 125 7.81 -4.38 14.13
CA ASN A 125 7.65 -5.03 12.84
C ASN A 125 7.67 -6.55 12.96
N LYS A 126 6.72 -7.21 12.27
CA LYS A 126 6.59 -8.68 12.31
C LYS A 126 7.69 -9.43 11.55
N LEU A 127 8.34 -8.76 10.59
CA LEU A 127 9.45 -9.27 9.77
C LEU A 127 10.69 -8.38 9.97
N ARG A 128 11.70 -8.56 9.13
CA ARG A 128 12.83 -7.64 9.03
C ARG A 128 12.40 -6.27 8.51
N HIS A 129 13.12 -5.22 8.90
CA HIS A 129 12.88 -3.86 8.47
C HIS A 129 13.04 -3.74 6.95
N GLY A 130 11.99 -3.26 6.27
CA GLY A 130 11.96 -3.20 4.82
C GLY A 130 11.63 -4.52 4.11
N ASP A 131 11.48 -5.65 4.83
CA ASP A 131 10.83 -6.86 4.30
C ASP A 131 9.31 -6.62 4.23
N ALA A 132 8.94 -5.74 3.31
CA ALA A 132 7.61 -5.19 3.15
C ALA A 132 7.25 -5.15 1.67
N ASN A 133 5.95 -5.21 1.38
CA ASN A 133 5.46 -5.17 0.00
C ASN A 133 5.83 -3.88 -0.75
N THR A 134 6.26 -2.82 -0.04
CA THR A 134 6.85 -1.61 -0.63
C THR A 134 8.03 -1.95 -1.55
N MET A 135 8.87 -2.94 -1.21
CA MET A 135 10.01 -3.37 -2.04
C MET A 135 9.58 -3.87 -3.42
N MET A 136 8.34 -4.36 -3.55
CA MET A 136 7.81 -4.93 -4.79
C MET A 136 7.16 -3.88 -5.70
N ALA A 137 7.12 -2.60 -5.29
CA ALA A 137 6.56 -1.56 -6.14
C ALA A 137 7.57 -1.17 -7.23
N GLU A 138 7.17 -1.29 -8.50
CA GLU A 138 8.05 -1.03 -9.65
C GLU A 138 7.79 0.36 -10.24
N GLY A 139 6.54 0.60 -10.65
CA GLY A 139 6.19 1.61 -11.65
C GLY A 139 6.41 3.08 -11.28
N GLY A 140 6.44 3.43 -9.99
CA GLY A 140 6.76 4.79 -9.55
C GLY A 140 5.81 5.41 -8.53
N ILE A 141 6.05 6.70 -8.25
CA ILE A 141 5.29 7.54 -7.31
C ILE A 141 4.79 8.80 -8.04
N GLN A 142 3.55 9.21 -7.78
CA GLN A 142 2.92 10.33 -8.51
C GLN A 142 3.04 11.65 -7.76
N ALA A 143 3.57 12.68 -8.42
CA ALA A 143 3.58 14.04 -7.92
C ALA A 143 3.53 15.07 -9.06
N ALA A 144 2.60 16.02 -8.96
CA ALA A 144 2.39 17.04 -9.98
C ALA A 144 3.35 18.23 -9.79
N GLU A 145 4.61 18.05 -10.17
CA GLU A 145 5.68 19.05 -9.96
C GLU A 145 5.98 19.89 -11.22
N ARG A 146 5.53 19.46 -12.41
CA ARG A 146 5.90 20.13 -13.66
C ARG A 146 5.07 21.39 -13.93
N VAL A 147 5.54 22.51 -13.39
CA VAL A 147 4.92 23.85 -13.51
C VAL A 147 4.55 24.15 -14.97
N GLY A 148 3.31 24.60 -15.19
CA GLY A 148 2.76 24.96 -16.49
C GLY A 148 2.30 23.78 -17.37
N LYS A 149 2.67 22.54 -17.04
CA LYS A 149 2.25 21.33 -17.78
C LYS A 149 1.37 20.40 -16.95
N ASP A 150 1.51 20.43 -15.63
CA ASP A 150 0.68 19.70 -14.67
C ASP A 150 0.43 20.56 -13.43
N SER A 151 -0.48 20.11 -12.57
CA SER A 151 -0.76 20.75 -11.29
C SER A 151 -1.49 19.77 -10.35
N PRO A 152 -1.46 20.02 -9.02
CA PRO A 152 -2.26 19.26 -8.07
C PRO A 152 -3.74 19.18 -8.43
N PHE A 153 -4.27 20.19 -9.14
CA PHE A 153 -5.65 20.18 -9.65
C PHE A 153 -5.92 19.02 -10.63
N TYR A 154 -5.05 18.80 -11.63
CA TYR A 154 -5.24 17.69 -12.57
C TYR A 154 -5.04 16.34 -11.89
N HIS A 155 -4.06 16.24 -10.98
CA HIS A 155 -3.85 15.05 -10.18
C HIS A 155 -5.06 14.75 -9.28
N TYR A 156 -5.68 15.78 -8.69
CA TYR A 156 -6.91 15.64 -7.91
C TYR A 156 -8.04 15.04 -8.75
N LEU A 157 -8.29 15.58 -9.94
CA LEU A 157 -9.36 15.10 -10.82
C LEU A 157 -9.13 13.65 -11.26
N ASP A 158 -7.89 13.30 -11.62
CA ASP A 158 -7.53 11.94 -12.00
C ASP A 158 -7.75 10.97 -10.83
N THR A 159 -7.35 11.35 -9.61
CA THR A 159 -7.52 10.50 -8.41
C THR A 159 -8.99 10.36 -8.00
N MET A 160 -9.77 11.44 -8.03
CA MET A 160 -11.22 11.40 -7.76
C MET A 160 -11.97 10.57 -8.80
N GLY A 161 -11.64 10.75 -10.08
CA GLY A 161 -12.23 9.96 -11.16
C GLY A 161 -11.85 8.48 -11.06
N GLY A 162 -10.57 8.19 -10.79
CA GLY A 162 -10.06 6.82 -10.63
C GLY A 162 -10.66 6.08 -9.42
N GLY A 163 -10.97 6.80 -8.34
CA GLY A 163 -11.71 6.24 -7.20
C GLY A 163 -13.23 6.27 -7.35
N HIS A 164 -13.75 6.56 -8.54
CA HIS A 164 -15.18 6.63 -8.84
C HIS A 164 -15.96 7.54 -7.88
N PHE A 165 -15.32 8.65 -7.45
CA PHE A 165 -15.87 9.61 -6.48
C PHE A 165 -16.28 9.00 -5.13
N LYS A 166 -15.74 7.82 -4.78
CA LYS A 166 -15.87 7.22 -3.44
C LYS A 166 -14.76 7.65 -2.48
N ASN A 167 -13.77 8.39 -2.99
CA ASN A 167 -12.71 8.95 -2.19
C ASN A 167 -13.24 9.96 -1.18
N ILE A 168 -12.45 10.19 -0.15
CA ILE A 168 -12.65 11.28 0.80
C ILE A 168 -11.97 12.54 0.22
N PRO A 169 -12.72 13.56 -0.26
CA PRO A 169 -12.17 14.68 -1.02
C PRO A 169 -11.00 15.41 -0.35
N GLN A 170 -11.12 15.68 0.96
CA GLN A 170 -10.09 16.39 1.71
C GLN A 170 -8.78 15.61 1.84
N LEU A 171 -8.84 14.27 1.88
CA LEU A 171 -7.64 13.43 1.92
C LEU A 171 -6.96 13.40 0.55
N VAL A 172 -7.73 13.34 -0.53
CA VAL A 172 -7.19 13.44 -1.90
C VAL A 172 -6.54 14.79 -2.12
N TYR A 173 -7.18 15.87 -1.67
CA TYR A 173 -6.61 17.21 -1.75
C TYR A 173 -5.24 17.27 -1.07
N ARG A 174 -5.14 16.83 0.19
CA ARG A 174 -3.87 16.80 0.92
C ARG A 174 -2.82 15.95 0.23
N LEU A 175 -3.19 14.74 -0.21
CA LEU A 175 -2.31 13.82 -0.94
C LEU A 175 -1.67 14.50 -2.16
N VAL A 176 -2.48 15.13 -3.02
CA VAL A 176 -1.97 15.68 -4.29
C VAL A 176 -1.25 17.00 -4.13
N THR A 177 -1.57 17.80 -3.11
CA THR A 177 -0.88 19.06 -2.83
C THR A 177 0.47 18.84 -2.16
N ASP A 178 0.59 17.80 -1.34
CA ASP A 178 1.83 17.50 -0.60
C ASP A 178 2.82 16.69 -1.43
N ALA A 179 2.33 15.93 -2.41
CA ALA A 179 3.14 15.02 -3.19
C ALA A 179 4.44 15.65 -3.75
N PRO A 180 4.45 16.88 -4.31
CA PRO A 180 5.70 17.51 -4.75
C PRO A 180 6.72 17.72 -3.62
N THR A 181 6.27 18.14 -2.43
CA THR A 181 7.14 18.30 -1.25
C THR A 181 7.68 16.94 -0.78
N VAL A 182 6.86 15.88 -0.87
CA VAL A 182 7.29 14.51 -0.54
C VAL A 182 8.38 14.02 -1.49
N ILE A 183 8.29 14.31 -2.80
CA ILE A 183 9.37 13.99 -3.75
C ILE A 183 10.67 14.68 -3.37
N GLN A 184 10.60 15.96 -3.01
CA GLN A 184 11.78 16.74 -2.59
C GLN A 184 12.38 16.21 -1.29
N TRP A 185 11.55 15.81 -0.32
CA TRP A 185 12.00 15.19 0.92
C TRP A 185 12.68 13.84 0.63
N LEU A 186 12.10 12.99 -0.22
CA LEU A 186 12.71 11.72 -0.63
C LEU A 186 14.06 11.93 -1.34
N GLU A 187 14.16 12.87 -2.29
CA GLU A 187 15.44 13.23 -2.91
C GLU A 187 16.45 13.74 -1.88
N GLY A 188 16.00 14.55 -0.91
CA GLY A 188 16.84 15.09 0.17
C GLY A 188 17.42 14.00 1.08
N LEU A 189 16.68 12.90 1.27
CA LEU A 189 17.16 11.70 1.96
C LEU A 189 18.09 10.83 1.09
N GLY A 190 18.19 11.10 -0.22
CA GLY A 190 19.04 10.36 -1.15
C GLY A 190 18.33 9.30 -1.98
N VAL A 191 17.00 9.37 -2.15
CA VAL A 191 16.29 8.55 -3.14
C VAL A 191 16.68 9.00 -4.55
N MET A 192 17.20 8.06 -5.34
CA MET A 192 17.70 8.34 -6.70
C MET A 192 16.60 8.12 -7.75
N LEU A 193 15.88 9.19 -8.10
CA LEU A 193 14.89 9.17 -9.19
C LEU A 193 15.53 9.52 -10.54
N ASP A 194 15.01 8.93 -11.62
CA ASP A 194 15.56 9.10 -12.97
C ASP A 194 15.41 10.56 -13.44
N LYS A 195 16.52 11.13 -13.93
CA LYS A 195 16.62 12.51 -14.40
C LYS A 195 17.12 12.58 -15.84
N ASN A 196 16.72 13.63 -16.55
CA ASN A 196 17.30 14.02 -17.83
C ASN A 196 18.72 14.59 -17.59
N PRO A 197 19.56 14.71 -18.64
CA PRO A 197 20.90 15.30 -18.51
C PRO A 197 20.93 16.73 -17.94
N ASP A 198 19.83 17.48 -18.05
CA ASP A 198 19.69 18.83 -17.50
C ASP A 198 19.28 18.84 -16.00
N GLY A 199 19.15 17.66 -15.37
CA GLY A 199 18.77 17.50 -13.97
C GLY A 199 17.26 17.50 -13.72
N SER A 200 16.42 17.74 -14.73
CA SER A 200 14.96 17.65 -14.58
C SER A 200 14.49 16.19 -14.51
N PHE A 201 13.43 15.91 -13.75
CA PHE A 201 12.90 14.54 -13.65
C PHE A 201 12.41 13.99 -15.00
N GLN A 202 12.71 12.71 -15.24
CA GLN A 202 12.02 11.93 -16.25
C GLN A 202 10.65 11.54 -15.70
N LEU A 203 9.59 11.90 -16.42
CA LEU A 203 8.21 11.64 -16.00
C LEU A 203 7.47 10.85 -17.06
N VAL A 204 6.74 9.83 -16.62
CA VAL A 204 5.93 8.96 -17.50
C VAL A 204 4.44 9.03 -17.18
N HIS A 205 3.64 8.45 -18.07
CA HIS A 205 2.24 8.14 -17.80
C HIS A 205 2.14 6.76 -17.15
N LEU A 206 1.16 6.59 -16.27
CA LEU A 206 0.66 5.28 -15.85
C LEU A 206 -0.86 5.27 -15.99
N GLY A 207 -1.47 4.11 -15.75
CA GLY A 207 -2.92 3.95 -15.81
C GLY A 207 -3.64 5.03 -14.99
N GLY A 208 -4.62 5.70 -15.60
CA GLY A 208 -5.44 6.71 -14.93
C GLY A 208 -4.84 8.12 -14.89
N THR A 209 -3.66 8.39 -15.47
CA THR A 209 -3.10 9.76 -15.48
C THR A 209 -3.42 10.54 -16.77
N SER A 210 -3.96 11.75 -16.62
CA SER A 210 -4.16 12.70 -17.73
C SER A 210 -2.90 13.52 -18.07
N ARG A 211 -1.88 13.50 -17.20
CA ARG A 211 -0.57 14.13 -17.40
C ARG A 211 0.57 13.20 -16.98
N LYS A 212 1.78 13.49 -17.48
CA LYS A 212 3.02 12.83 -17.03
C LYS A 212 3.42 13.37 -15.67
N ARG A 213 3.32 12.54 -14.63
CA ARG A 213 3.62 12.91 -13.24
C ARG A 213 4.16 11.78 -12.39
N VAL A 214 4.43 10.64 -13.01
CA VAL A 214 5.00 9.48 -12.34
C VAL A 214 6.51 9.65 -12.35
N HIS A 215 7.08 9.80 -11.16
CA HIS A 215 8.50 9.73 -10.88
C HIS A 215 8.89 8.27 -10.64
N PHE A 216 10.04 7.86 -11.12
CA PHE A 216 10.48 6.46 -11.06
C PHE A 216 12.00 6.36 -10.92
N ALA A 217 12.46 5.22 -10.43
CA ALA A 217 13.87 4.80 -10.47
C ALA A 217 13.92 3.52 -11.30
N SER A 218 14.12 3.64 -12.61
CA SER A 218 13.90 2.56 -13.57
C SER A 218 12.61 1.76 -13.27
N ASP A 219 12.69 0.45 -13.06
CA ASP A 219 11.59 -0.44 -12.68
C ASP A 219 11.67 -0.92 -11.22
N ILE A 220 12.42 -0.22 -10.37
CA ILE A 220 12.68 -0.61 -8.97
C ILE A 220 12.32 0.48 -7.95
N THR A 221 11.39 1.38 -8.30
CA THR A 221 11.13 2.60 -7.51
C THR A 221 10.83 2.34 -6.03
N GLY A 222 10.05 1.30 -5.73
CA GLY A 222 9.72 0.90 -4.37
C GLY A 222 10.91 0.37 -3.58
N ALA A 223 11.78 -0.41 -4.23
CA ALA A 223 13.03 -0.88 -3.64
C ALA A 223 13.98 0.27 -3.36
N GLU A 224 14.10 1.24 -4.27
CA GLU A 224 14.94 2.42 -4.08
C GLU A 224 14.44 3.30 -2.92
N ILE A 225 13.14 3.60 -2.88
CA ILE A 225 12.53 4.36 -1.76
C ILE A 225 12.72 3.61 -0.44
N MET A 226 12.38 2.31 -0.39
CA MET A 226 12.43 1.55 0.85
C MET A 226 13.87 1.36 1.35
N ARG A 227 14.84 1.16 0.45
CA ARG A 227 16.27 1.08 0.80
C ARG A 227 16.71 2.37 1.50
N THR A 228 16.47 3.52 0.87
CA THR A 228 16.87 4.82 1.44
C THR A 228 16.18 5.08 2.77
N LEU A 229 14.86 4.90 2.88
CA LEU A 229 14.14 5.12 4.15
C LEU A 229 14.65 4.21 5.28
N ARG A 230 14.93 2.94 4.97
CA ARG A 230 15.47 1.99 5.94
C ARG A 230 16.86 2.42 6.42
N ASP A 231 17.75 2.72 5.47
CA ASP A 231 19.13 3.11 5.77
C ASP A 231 19.14 4.41 6.62
N GLU A 232 18.26 5.37 6.29
CA GLU A 232 18.08 6.62 7.04
C GLU A 232 17.58 6.39 8.47
N ALA A 233 16.62 5.47 8.67
CA ALA A 233 16.15 5.14 10.01
C ALA A 233 17.24 4.43 10.84
N MET A 234 18.02 3.54 10.21
CA MET A 234 19.15 2.86 10.87
C MET A 234 20.26 3.84 11.28
N ASN A 235 20.51 4.88 10.49
CA ASN A 235 21.48 5.94 10.83
C ASN A 235 21.05 6.80 12.02
N ARG A 236 19.77 6.74 12.42
CA ARG A 236 19.18 7.49 13.55
C ARG A 236 18.82 6.57 14.72
N ALA A 237 19.57 5.48 14.92
CA ALA A 237 19.27 4.43 15.90
C ALA A 237 19.18 4.91 17.37
N GLU A 238 19.73 6.08 17.70
CA GLU A 238 19.59 6.69 19.03
C GLU A 238 18.15 7.15 19.32
N ASP A 239 17.42 7.59 18.29
CA ASP A 239 16.05 8.11 18.40
C ASP A 239 15.01 7.17 17.78
N ILE A 240 15.40 6.35 16.80
CA ILE A 240 14.52 5.39 16.12
C ILE A 240 15.00 3.97 16.42
N ARG A 241 14.28 3.26 17.29
CA ARG A 241 14.52 1.85 17.57
C ARG A 241 13.60 0.99 16.72
N VAL A 242 14.15 0.01 16.02
CA VAL A 242 13.37 -0.97 15.25
C VAL A 242 13.38 -2.32 15.98
N LEU A 243 12.20 -2.86 16.23
CA LEU A 243 11.99 -4.20 16.78
C LEU A 243 11.56 -5.11 15.62
N GLU A 244 12.46 -5.97 15.19
CA GLU A 244 12.20 -6.97 14.13
C GLU A 244 11.66 -8.27 14.72
N PHE A 245 10.85 -9.00 13.94
CA PHE A 245 10.22 -10.25 14.38
C PHE A 245 9.33 -10.09 15.62
N VAL A 246 8.75 -8.90 15.80
CA VAL A 246 7.86 -8.55 16.90
C VAL A 246 6.50 -8.07 16.34
N PRO A 247 5.57 -8.98 15.98
CA PRO A 247 4.19 -8.59 15.70
C PRO A 247 3.49 -7.98 16.92
N VAL A 248 2.71 -6.93 16.68
CA VAL A 248 1.70 -6.46 17.64
C VAL A 248 0.52 -7.44 17.65
N ILE A 249 0.07 -7.80 18.85
CA ILE A 249 -1.02 -8.74 19.08
C ILE A 249 -2.30 -8.00 19.47
N GLU A 250 -2.20 -7.04 20.39
CA GLU A 250 -3.34 -6.24 20.87
C GLU A 250 -2.97 -4.77 21.05
N LEU A 251 -3.96 -3.89 20.90
CA LEU A 251 -3.87 -2.50 21.35
C LEU A 251 -4.25 -2.43 22.83
N VAL A 252 -3.50 -1.65 23.62
CA VAL A 252 -3.82 -1.41 25.03
C VAL A 252 -4.52 -0.06 25.13
N LEU A 253 -5.73 -0.05 25.68
CA LEU A 253 -6.50 1.16 25.89
C LEU A 253 -6.42 1.59 27.36
N ASN A 254 -6.37 2.90 27.60
CA ASN A 254 -6.53 3.44 28.95
C ASN A 254 -8.01 3.49 29.37
N GLU A 255 -8.27 3.94 30.60
CA GLU A 255 -9.62 4.06 31.19
C GLU A 255 -10.57 4.98 30.40
N HIS A 256 -10.03 5.86 29.56
CA HIS A 256 -10.80 6.75 28.69
C HIS A 256 -11.04 6.18 27.28
N GLY A 257 -10.54 4.98 27.00
CA GLY A 257 -10.64 4.32 25.70
C GLY A 257 -9.63 4.82 24.66
N HIS A 258 -8.63 5.62 25.06
CA HIS A 258 -7.54 6.00 24.16
C HIS A 258 -6.47 4.92 24.12
N CYS A 259 -5.89 4.68 22.94
CA CYS A 259 -4.73 3.81 22.81
C CYS A 259 -3.55 4.41 23.60
N ALA A 260 -2.97 3.62 24.49
CA ALA A 260 -1.88 4.00 25.39
C ALA A 260 -0.65 3.07 25.26
N GLY A 261 -0.68 2.19 24.26
CA GLY A 261 0.35 1.20 24.05
C GLY A 261 -0.14 -0.03 23.28
N THR A 262 0.70 -1.04 23.25
CA THR A 262 0.40 -2.33 22.61
C THR A 262 0.97 -3.49 23.40
N LEU A 263 0.36 -4.66 23.23
CA LEU A 263 0.96 -5.94 23.59
C LEU A 263 1.58 -6.55 22.33
N LEU A 264 2.82 -6.99 22.44
CA LEU A 264 3.58 -7.58 21.35
C LEU A 264 4.04 -8.98 21.72
N TYR A 265 4.41 -9.75 20.70
CA TYR A 265 4.96 -11.09 20.83
C TYR A 265 6.30 -11.16 20.12
N ASN A 266 7.36 -11.55 20.81
CA ASN A 266 8.65 -11.80 20.18
C ASN A 266 8.65 -13.19 19.55
N LEU A 267 8.81 -13.29 18.22
CA LEU A 267 8.82 -14.58 17.53
C LEU A 267 10.07 -15.42 17.84
N GLU A 268 11.14 -14.82 18.33
CA GLU A 268 12.40 -15.50 18.66
C GLU A 268 12.41 -16.03 20.10
N THR A 269 11.92 -15.23 21.06
CA THR A 269 11.89 -15.64 22.48
C THR A 269 10.58 -16.28 22.91
N GLU A 270 9.53 -16.17 22.10
CA GLU A 270 8.16 -16.61 22.40
C GLU A 270 7.54 -15.89 23.61
N GLU A 271 8.04 -14.70 23.94
CA GLU A 271 7.57 -13.91 25.08
C GLU A 271 6.62 -12.79 24.64
N TYR A 272 5.62 -12.54 25.49
CA TYR A 272 4.76 -11.37 25.38
C TYR A 272 5.31 -10.23 26.22
N PHE A 273 5.25 -9.02 25.69
CA PHE A 273 5.65 -7.81 26.43
C PHE A 273 4.85 -6.60 25.97
N ALA A 274 4.72 -5.61 26.86
CA ALA A 274 4.00 -4.38 26.61
C ALA A 274 4.94 -3.22 26.24
N ILE A 275 4.49 -2.37 25.32
CA ILE A 275 5.08 -1.07 25.02
C ILE A 275 4.05 0.01 25.34
N LYS A 276 4.49 1.05 26.04
CA LYS A 276 3.71 2.26 26.29
C LYS A 276 4.09 3.35 25.28
N ALA A 277 3.09 4.01 24.74
CA ALA A 277 3.22 5.17 23.85
C ALA A 277 1.99 6.08 23.99
#